data_AF-A0A9P3FYH7-F1
#
_entry.id   AF-A0A9P3FYH7-F1
#
_cell.length_a   1.000
_cell.length_b   1.000
_cell.length_c   1.000
_cell.angle_alpha   90.00
_cell.angle_beta   90.00
_cell.angle_gamma   90.00
#
_symmetry.space_group_name_H-M   'P 1'
#
loop_
_entity.id
_entity.type
_entity.pdbx_description
1 polymer ?
#
loop_
_entity_poly.entity_id
_entity_poly.type
_entity_poly.pdbx_seq_one_letter_code
_entity_poly.pdbx_strand_id
1 'polypeptide(L)'
;MSGSGYVYLLIGTLWAAVNVADAWWIYYYVRANVDPVPRNAVDKSSSALSGYTAMMFIFGFVWSIVNLMVGWAALAASLEGRYNRSRTANYMINLFSIFIAFPIFVFLFIMPFCGGWIVVPLVSSNAWHHRCDSYPAFVILDAKSYNDPRYVVNVAYFFMNQPSAAEPTQLFTYEIANTDGGDNWLFSVRSWQTPQESIPLDFYPTLQSVHYNFATQTIDGNCTLPTVANATGNVVGNTTTVPCMSGTFDPGSHLFFNITSAVPLNSTLAASYPAAVPNATAHLTIPDNGWTFTGYAPAVELEEQQPDGSLGHLVLKTTVTKPHDSTELRVCVAGPEGRQGATVQPEVLAPLGLILMRQADYALFNTQPSSD
;
A
#
# COMPACT_ATOMS: atom_id res chain seq x y z
N MET A 1 -16.06 2.85 55.58
CA MET A 1 -15.50 2.30 54.32
C MET A 1 -13.99 2.43 54.42
N SER A 2 -13.29 1.31 54.51
CA SER A 2 -11.86 1.26 54.86
C SER A 2 -10.96 1.64 53.68
N GLY A 3 -9.80 2.22 53.96
CA GLY A 3 -8.82 2.66 52.96
C GLY A 3 -8.31 1.56 52.01
N SER A 4 -8.58 0.27 52.26
CA SER A 4 -8.17 -0.79 51.33
C SER A 4 -9.03 -0.86 50.07
N GLY A 5 -10.33 -0.53 50.14
CA GLY A 5 -11.22 -0.57 48.97
C GLY A 5 -10.82 0.43 47.87
N TYR A 6 -10.38 1.63 48.28
CA TYR A 6 -9.88 2.65 47.36
C TYR A 6 -8.58 2.24 46.67
N VAL A 7 -7.68 1.55 47.39
CA VAL A 7 -6.41 1.08 46.84
C VAL A 7 -6.64 0.01 45.77
N TYR A 8 -7.52 -0.97 46.00
CA TYR A 8 -7.84 -1.99 44.99
C TYR A 8 -8.51 -1.40 43.75
N LEU A 9 -9.42 -0.44 43.94
CA LEU A 9 -10.06 0.24 42.82
C LEU A 9 -9.03 1.02 41.99
N LEU A 10 -8.13 1.76 42.64
CA LEU A 10 -7.07 2.51 41.97
C LEU A 10 -6.13 1.58 41.18
N ILE A 11 -5.67 0.49 41.79
CA ILE A 11 -4.82 -0.51 41.12
C ILE A 11 -5.55 -1.13 39.92
N GLY A 12 -6.83 -1.50 40.08
CA GLY A 12 -7.63 -2.06 39.00
C GLY A 12 -7.83 -1.08 37.84
N THR A 13 -8.09 0.20 38.14
CA THR A 13 -8.21 1.25 37.10
C THR A 13 -6.90 1.48 36.37
N LEU A 14 -5.77 1.47 37.08
CA LEU A 14 -4.45 1.64 36.47
C LEU A 14 -4.09 0.45 35.58
N TRP A 15 -4.35 -0.78 36.04
CA TRP A 15 -4.18 -1.99 35.24
C TRP A 15 -5.03 -1.97 33.96
N ALA A 16 -6.30 -1.57 34.06
CA ALA A 16 -7.17 -1.44 32.90
C ALA A 16 -6.67 -0.35 31.93
N ALA A 17 -6.24 0.80 32.44
CA ALA A 17 -5.71 1.89 31.62
C ALA A 17 -4.46 1.48 30.83
N VAL A 18 -3.56 0.71 31.45
CA VAL A 18 -2.35 0.21 30.77
C VAL A 18 -2.70 -0.82 29.69
N ASN A 19 -3.67 -1.71 29.92
CA ASN A 19 -4.15 -2.63 28.87
C ASN A 19 -4.78 -1.89 27.68
N VAL A 20 -5.51 -0.79 27.94
CA VAL A 20 -6.03 0.07 26.87
C VAL A 20 -4.89 0.74 26.12
N ALA A 21 -3.88 1.27 26.83
CA ALA A 21 -2.72 1.89 26.20
C ALA A 21 -1.92 0.89 25.34
N ASP A 22 -1.78 -0.35 25.79
CA ASP A 22 -1.15 -1.45 25.04
C ASP A 22 -1.91 -1.77 23.74
N ALA A 23 -3.25 -1.85 23.80
CA ALA A 23 -4.07 -2.04 22.61
C ALA A 23 -3.90 -0.89 21.59
N TRP A 24 -3.80 0.36 22.07
CA TRP A 24 -3.48 1.50 21.21
C TRP A 24 -2.08 1.40 20.61
N TRP A 25 -1.11 0.92 21.38
CA TRP A 25 0.26 0.69 20.91
C TRP A 25 0.28 -0.29 19.74
N ILE A 26 -0.39 -1.44 19.90
CA ILE A 26 -0.52 -2.46 18.85
C ILE A 26 -1.27 -1.89 17.64
N TYR A 27 -2.34 -1.11 17.85
CA TYR A 27 -3.09 -0.48 16.76
C TYR A 27 -2.21 0.39 15.86
N TYR A 28 -1.38 1.27 16.44
CA TYR A 28 -0.49 2.12 15.64
C TYR A 28 0.62 1.33 14.96
N TYR A 29 1.13 0.27 15.58
CA TYR A 29 2.05 -0.66 14.92
C TYR A 29 1.39 -1.32 13.70
N VAL A 30 0.20 -1.90 13.86
CA VAL A 30 -0.54 -2.54 12.77
C VAL A 30 -0.83 -1.55 11.65
N ARG A 31 -1.26 -0.34 12.00
CA ARG A 31 -1.54 0.73 11.03
C ARG A 31 -0.29 1.11 10.24
N ALA A 32 0.86 1.29 10.90
CA ALA A 32 2.13 1.59 10.23
C ALA A 32 2.57 0.49 9.24
N ASN A 33 2.26 -0.77 9.51
CA ASN A 33 2.61 -1.88 8.62
C ASN A 33 1.64 -2.02 7.44
N VAL A 34 0.35 -1.68 7.62
CA VAL A 34 -0.70 -1.91 6.61
C VAL A 34 -1.05 -0.65 5.80
N ASP A 35 -0.73 0.52 6.33
CA ASP A 35 -0.99 1.81 5.70
C ASP A 35 0.25 2.70 5.85
N PRO A 36 1.34 2.38 5.12
CA PRO A 36 2.65 3.03 5.31
C PRO A 36 2.69 4.48 4.84
N VAL A 37 1.60 4.96 4.21
CA VAL A 37 1.41 6.35 3.78
C VAL A 37 -0.02 6.81 4.09
N PRO A 38 -0.23 8.04 4.59
CA PRO A 38 0.80 8.98 4.99
C PRO A 38 1.50 8.51 6.28
N ARG A 39 2.81 8.71 6.35
CA ARG A 39 3.58 8.35 7.53
C ARG A 39 3.06 9.09 8.77
N ASN A 40 2.92 8.34 9.85
CA ASN A 40 2.59 8.85 11.17
C ASN A 40 3.86 8.94 12.04
N ALA A 41 3.71 9.24 13.33
CA ALA A 41 4.83 9.40 14.24
C ALA A 41 5.66 8.11 14.45
N VAL A 42 5.04 6.94 14.25
CA VAL A 42 5.65 5.61 14.43
C VAL A 42 6.57 5.25 13.26
N ASP A 43 6.14 5.53 12.04
CA ASP A 43 6.82 5.15 10.79
C ASP A 43 7.41 6.34 10.03
N LYS A 44 7.56 7.50 10.69
CA LYS A 44 8.25 8.67 10.14
C LYS A 44 9.62 8.32 9.54
N SER A 45 10.32 7.35 10.10
CA SER A 45 11.55 6.77 9.55
C SER A 45 11.64 5.27 9.83
N SER A 46 12.44 4.56 9.04
CA SER A 46 12.76 3.14 9.24
C SER A 46 13.31 2.86 10.66
N SER A 47 14.14 3.77 11.18
CA SER A 47 14.67 3.69 12.54
C SER A 47 13.60 3.90 13.61
N ALA A 48 12.65 4.83 13.39
CA ALA A 48 11.54 5.06 14.32
C ALA A 48 10.65 3.82 14.41
N LEU A 49 10.30 3.20 13.28
CA LEU A 49 9.48 1.99 13.25
C LEU A 49 10.20 0.82 13.94
N SER A 50 11.50 0.66 13.67
CA SER A 50 12.32 -0.38 14.31
C SER A 50 12.38 -0.21 15.84
N GLY A 51 12.60 1.02 16.30
CA GLY A 51 12.62 1.34 17.73
C GLY A 51 11.25 1.13 18.39
N TYR A 52 10.17 1.55 17.73
CA TYR A 52 8.80 1.34 18.20
C TYR A 52 8.46 -0.15 18.32
N THR A 53 8.85 -0.94 17.32
CA THR A 53 8.68 -2.40 17.28
C THR A 53 9.40 -3.05 18.46
N ALA A 54 10.69 -2.71 18.68
CA ALA A 54 11.46 -3.26 19.79
C ALA A 54 10.85 -2.91 21.16
N MET A 55 10.43 -1.66 21.36
CA MET A 55 9.78 -1.24 22.61
C MET A 55 8.45 -1.94 22.83
N MET A 56 7.63 -2.10 21.78
CA MET A 56 6.36 -2.84 21.85
C MET A 56 6.58 -4.28 22.31
N PHE A 57 7.58 -4.99 21.77
CA PHE A 57 7.86 -6.37 22.20
C PHE A 57 8.37 -6.47 23.64
N ILE A 58 9.29 -5.58 24.04
CA ILE A 58 9.82 -5.58 25.41
C ILE A 58 8.71 -5.27 26.41
N PHE A 59 7.92 -4.23 26.15
CA PHE A 59 6.81 -3.84 27.00
C PHE A 59 5.73 -4.94 27.03
N GLY A 60 5.32 -5.42 25.86
CA GLY A 60 4.32 -6.46 25.67
C GLY A 60 4.69 -7.75 26.40
N PHE A 61 5.96 -8.17 26.36
CA PHE A 61 6.44 -9.33 27.12
C PHE A 61 6.25 -9.16 28.63
N VAL A 62 6.73 -8.05 29.18
CA VAL A 62 6.61 -7.77 30.62
C VAL A 62 5.14 -7.64 31.05
N TRP A 63 4.34 -6.94 30.24
CA TRP A 63 2.92 -6.74 30.52
C TRP A 63 2.11 -8.03 30.42
N SER A 64 2.47 -8.93 29.51
CA SER A 64 1.90 -10.28 29.43
C SER A 64 2.12 -11.06 30.73
N ILE A 65 3.32 -11.00 31.32
CA ILE A 65 3.59 -11.64 32.62
C ILE A 65 2.71 -11.04 33.73
N VAL A 66 2.53 -9.71 33.74
CA VAL A 66 1.63 -9.03 34.69
C VAL A 66 0.19 -9.51 34.52
N ASN A 67 -0.32 -9.56 33.29
CA ASN A 67 -1.67 -10.04 32.99
C ASN A 67 -1.85 -11.51 33.38
N LEU A 68 -0.84 -12.35 33.18
CA LEU A 68 -0.85 -13.74 33.64
C LEU A 68 -0.95 -13.83 35.17
N MET A 69 -0.18 -13.04 35.90
CA MET A 69 -0.23 -13.01 37.37
C MET A 69 -1.60 -12.54 37.88
N VAL A 70 -2.15 -11.47 37.29
CA VAL A 70 -3.48 -10.95 37.64
C VAL A 70 -4.57 -11.96 37.34
N GLY A 71 -4.54 -12.58 36.15
CA GLY A 71 -5.49 -13.62 35.76
C GLY A 71 -5.41 -14.85 36.65
N TRP A 72 -4.20 -15.31 36.98
CA TRP A 72 -3.98 -16.43 37.90
C TRP A 72 -4.51 -16.11 39.30
N ALA A 73 -4.20 -14.93 39.84
CA ALA A 73 -4.69 -14.50 41.14
C ALA A 73 -6.22 -14.40 41.17
N ALA A 74 -6.85 -13.86 40.12
CA ALA A 74 -8.30 -13.77 40.00
C ALA A 74 -8.96 -15.16 39.93
N LEU A 75 -8.38 -16.08 39.15
CA LEU A 75 -8.87 -17.46 39.06
C LEU A 75 -8.67 -18.22 40.38
N ALA A 76 -7.51 -18.11 41.02
CA ALA A 76 -7.25 -18.72 42.33
C ALA A 76 -8.22 -18.21 43.40
N ALA A 77 -8.43 -16.90 43.49
CA ALA A 77 -9.40 -16.30 44.42
C ALA A 77 -10.84 -16.77 44.14
N SER A 78 -11.22 -16.96 42.87
CA SER A 78 -12.53 -17.48 42.51
C SER A 78 -12.73 -18.94 42.95
N LEU A 79 -11.65 -19.73 42.98
CA LEU A 79 -11.63 -21.14 43.38
C LEU A 79 -11.51 -21.34 44.89
N GLU A 80 -10.91 -20.42 45.64
CA GLU A 80 -10.75 -20.51 47.11
C GLU A 80 -12.00 -20.10 47.90
N GLY A 81 -12.84 -19.20 47.36
CA GLY A 81 -14.05 -18.67 48.03
C GLY A 81 -15.21 -19.66 48.25
N ARG A 82 -14.95 -20.97 48.32
CA ARG A 82 -15.96 -22.05 48.36
C ARG A 82 -16.63 -22.24 49.72
N TYR A 83 -16.07 -21.68 50.81
CA TYR A 83 -16.45 -22.08 52.17
C TYR A 83 -17.86 -21.63 52.62
N ASN A 84 -18.49 -20.64 51.96
CA ASN A 84 -19.80 -20.09 52.35
C ASN A 84 -20.82 -19.87 51.20
N ARG A 85 -20.60 -20.44 50.00
CA ARG A 85 -21.45 -20.19 48.82
C ARG A 85 -22.44 -21.32 48.55
N SER A 86 -23.66 -20.99 48.13
CA SER A 86 -24.66 -21.97 47.69
C SER A 86 -24.18 -22.73 46.44
N ARG A 87 -24.63 -23.97 46.25
CA ARG A 87 -24.25 -24.81 45.08
C ARG A 87 -24.52 -24.08 43.76
N THR A 88 -25.68 -23.44 43.63
CA THR A 88 -26.09 -22.72 42.43
C THR A 88 -25.17 -21.53 42.13
N ALA A 89 -24.76 -20.77 43.14
CA ALA A 89 -23.82 -19.66 42.97
C ALA A 89 -22.43 -20.14 42.54
N ASN A 90 -21.97 -21.27 43.07
CA ASN A 90 -20.69 -21.86 42.65
C ASN A 90 -20.73 -22.34 41.20
N TYR A 91 -21.83 -22.95 40.74
CA TYR A 91 -21.99 -23.34 39.33
C TYR A 91 -21.97 -22.12 38.39
N MET A 92 -22.71 -21.06 38.72
CA MET A 92 -22.72 -19.83 37.91
C MET A 92 -21.34 -19.17 37.82
N ILE A 93 -20.62 -19.08 38.95
CA ILE A 93 -19.28 -18.49 38.98
C ILE A 93 -18.29 -19.34 38.18
N ASN A 94 -18.34 -20.67 38.30
CA ASN A 94 -17.46 -21.55 37.51
C ASN A 94 -17.73 -21.43 36.01
N LEU A 95 -19.00 -21.40 35.60
CA LEU A 95 -19.36 -21.20 34.19
C LEU A 95 -18.89 -19.83 33.68
N PHE A 96 -19.10 -18.76 34.45
CA PHE A 96 -18.59 -17.44 34.11
C PHE A 96 -17.05 -17.41 34.00
N SER A 97 -16.34 -18.00 34.96
CA SER A 97 -14.88 -18.06 34.97
C SER A 97 -14.34 -18.82 33.77
N ILE A 98 -14.95 -19.96 33.40
CA ILE A 98 -14.49 -20.80 32.29
C ILE A 98 -14.83 -20.18 30.93
N PHE A 99 -16.06 -19.70 30.73
CA PHE A 99 -16.52 -19.28 29.41
C PHE A 99 -16.30 -17.79 29.12
N ILE A 100 -16.08 -16.95 30.14
CA ILE A 100 -15.92 -15.51 29.97
C ILE A 100 -14.56 -15.05 30.49
N ALA A 101 -14.27 -15.28 31.78
CA ALA A 101 -13.05 -14.70 32.38
C ALA A 101 -11.76 -15.33 31.80
N PHE A 102 -11.71 -16.65 31.66
CA PHE A 102 -10.54 -17.35 31.16
C PHE A 102 -10.17 -16.94 29.72
N PRO A 103 -11.09 -16.92 28.73
CA PRO A 103 -10.79 -16.41 27.39
C PRO A 103 -10.28 -14.96 27.38
N ILE A 104 -10.86 -14.10 28.22
CA ILE A 104 -10.39 -12.70 28.35
C ILE A 104 -8.96 -12.67 28.91
N PHE A 105 -8.64 -13.44 29.94
CA PHE A 105 -7.28 -13.48 30.48
C PHE A 105 -6.28 -14.10 29.51
N VAL A 106 -6.66 -15.12 28.75
CA VAL A 106 -5.82 -15.68 27.68
C VAL A 106 -5.56 -14.62 26.61
N PHE A 107 -6.58 -13.87 26.20
CA PHE A 107 -6.43 -12.77 25.25
C PHE A 107 -5.49 -11.68 25.78
N LEU A 108 -5.70 -11.22 27.02
CA LEU A 108 -4.86 -10.21 27.67
C LEU A 108 -3.44 -10.70 27.94
N PHE A 109 -3.23 -12.01 28.06
CA PHE A 109 -1.89 -12.60 28.19
C PHE A 109 -1.17 -12.66 26.83
N ILE A 110 -1.85 -13.05 25.76
CA ILE A 110 -1.22 -13.28 24.46
C ILE A 110 -1.03 -11.98 23.68
N MET A 111 -2.04 -11.10 23.66
CA MET A 111 -2.07 -9.95 22.77
C MET A 111 -0.97 -8.91 23.01
N PRO A 112 -0.57 -8.56 24.24
CA PRO A 112 0.48 -7.57 24.43
C PRO A 112 1.80 -7.97 23.77
N PHE A 113 2.17 -9.26 23.85
CA PHE A 113 3.41 -9.75 23.26
C PHE A 113 3.27 -10.19 21.80
N CYS A 114 2.22 -10.94 21.46
CA CYS A 114 2.04 -11.56 20.14
C CYS A 114 1.06 -10.81 19.23
N GLY A 115 0.35 -9.80 19.73
CA GLY A 115 -0.75 -9.15 19.03
C GLY A 115 -0.33 -8.53 17.70
N GLY A 116 0.84 -7.88 17.65
CA GLY A 116 1.41 -7.38 16.40
C GLY A 116 1.58 -8.49 15.35
N TRP A 117 2.20 -9.62 15.71
CA TRP A 117 2.42 -10.75 14.80
C TRP A 117 1.15 -11.47 14.37
N ILE A 118 0.13 -11.51 15.23
CA ILE A 118 -1.15 -12.15 14.92
C ILE A 118 -2.00 -11.23 14.03
N VAL A 119 -2.07 -9.94 14.37
CA VAL A 119 -3.01 -9.00 13.74
C VAL A 119 -2.47 -8.48 12.40
N VAL A 120 -1.17 -8.23 12.26
CA VAL A 120 -0.60 -7.69 11.01
C VAL A 120 -0.93 -8.56 9.80
N PRO A 121 -0.71 -9.89 9.79
CA PRO A 121 -1.03 -10.74 8.62
C PRO A 121 -2.52 -10.76 8.26
N LEU A 122 -3.39 -10.71 9.28
CA LEU A 122 -4.85 -10.71 9.07
C LEU A 122 -5.30 -9.41 8.41
N VAL A 123 -4.82 -8.28 8.94
CA VAL A 123 -5.20 -6.95 8.44
C VAL A 123 -4.51 -6.65 7.11
N SER A 124 -3.27 -7.12 6.89
CA SER A 124 -2.57 -6.99 5.61
C SER A 124 -3.24 -7.82 4.52
N SER A 125 -3.73 -9.02 4.81
CA SER A 125 -4.52 -9.81 3.86
C SER A 125 -5.82 -9.10 3.48
N ASN A 126 -6.54 -8.57 4.46
CA ASN A 126 -7.75 -7.78 4.18
C ASN A 126 -7.44 -6.52 3.37
N ALA A 127 -6.37 -5.80 3.71
CA ALA A 127 -5.95 -4.62 2.96
C ALA A 127 -5.48 -4.98 1.54
N TRP A 128 -4.77 -6.08 1.37
CA TRP A 128 -4.34 -6.56 0.06
C TRP A 128 -5.53 -6.78 -0.87
N HIS A 129 -6.67 -7.24 -0.38
CA HIS A 129 -7.88 -7.43 -1.19
C HIS A 129 -8.74 -6.18 -1.33
N HIS A 130 -8.89 -5.38 -0.28
CA HIS A 130 -9.94 -4.34 -0.24
C HIS A 130 -9.44 -2.88 -0.23
N ARG A 131 -8.13 -2.64 -0.12
CA ARG A 131 -7.62 -1.26 0.07
C ARG A 131 -7.86 -0.37 -1.15
N CYS A 132 -7.87 -0.94 -2.35
CA CYS A 132 -8.08 -0.20 -3.59
C CYS A 132 -9.54 -0.24 -4.10
N ASP A 133 -10.50 -0.75 -3.33
CA ASP A 133 -11.88 -0.93 -3.79
C ASP A 133 -12.60 0.40 -4.08
N SER A 134 -12.16 1.49 -3.44
CA SER A 134 -12.68 2.84 -3.68
C SER A 134 -12.07 3.53 -4.90
N TYR A 135 -11.08 2.92 -5.55
CA TYR A 135 -10.34 3.51 -6.66
C TYR A 135 -10.82 2.91 -8.00
N PRO A 136 -10.80 3.70 -9.09
CA PRO A 136 -11.22 3.23 -10.41
C PRO A 136 -10.31 2.13 -10.98
N ALA A 137 -9.02 2.14 -10.63
CA ALA A 137 -8.07 1.10 -11.02
C ALA A 137 -7.07 0.81 -9.89
N PHE A 138 -6.40 -0.33 -10.03
CA PHE A 138 -5.21 -0.64 -9.26
C PHE A 138 -4.19 -1.37 -10.13
N VAL A 139 -2.94 -1.35 -9.68
CA VAL A 139 -1.81 -1.99 -10.35
C VAL A 139 -1.15 -2.94 -9.36
N ILE A 140 -0.81 -4.14 -9.83
CA ILE A 140 0.06 -5.06 -9.09
C ILE A 140 1.44 -4.98 -9.72
N LEU A 141 2.40 -4.47 -8.95
CA LEU A 141 3.81 -4.46 -9.28
C LEU A 141 4.41 -5.78 -8.85
N ASP A 142 4.75 -6.62 -9.81
CA ASP A 142 5.33 -7.94 -9.61
C ASP A 142 6.81 -7.89 -9.99
N ALA A 143 7.64 -7.88 -8.95
CA ALA A 143 9.07 -7.80 -9.10
C ALA A 143 9.73 -9.17 -9.04
N LYS A 144 10.80 -9.29 -9.80
CA LYS A 144 11.62 -10.49 -9.84
C LYS A 144 12.24 -10.78 -8.46
N SER A 145 12.12 -12.02 -8.01
CA SER A 145 12.82 -12.55 -6.83
C SER A 145 14.29 -12.91 -7.13
N TYR A 146 15.09 -13.04 -6.07
CA TYR A 146 16.48 -13.51 -6.17
C TYR A 146 16.58 -14.90 -6.80
N ASN A 147 15.62 -15.78 -6.51
CA ASN A 147 15.60 -17.16 -6.98
C ASN A 147 15.02 -17.30 -8.40
N ASP A 148 14.43 -16.23 -8.93
CA ASP A 148 13.80 -16.29 -10.24
C ASP A 148 14.84 -16.43 -11.36
N PRO A 149 14.50 -17.21 -12.41
CA PRO A 149 15.34 -17.31 -13.59
C PRO A 149 15.65 -15.94 -14.21
N ARG A 150 16.79 -15.83 -14.89
CA ARG A 150 17.24 -14.58 -15.51
C ARG A 150 16.28 -13.99 -16.54
N TYR A 151 15.42 -14.81 -17.16
CA TYR A 151 14.45 -14.38 -18.16
C TYR A 151 13.15 -13.82 -17.56
N VAL A 152 12.96 -13.92 -16.24
CA VAL A 152 11.85 -13.26 -15.55
C VAL A 152 12.16 -11.77 -15.49
N VAL A 153 11.18 -10.95 -15.88
CA VAL A 153 11.27 -9.49 -15.90
C VAL A 153 10.28 -8.91 -14.90
N ASN A 154 10.58 -7.73 -14.35
CA ASN A 154 9.64 -7.05 -13.47
C ASN A 154 8.48 -6.48 -14.30
N VAL A 155 7.26 -6.65 -13.81
CA VAL A 155 6.04 -6.29 -14.54
C VAL A 155 5.07 -5.51 -13.67
N ALA A 156 4.22 -4.73 -14.33
CA ALA A 156 3.09 -4.04 -13.73
C ALA A 156 1.80 -4.52 -14.40
N TYR A 157 0.94 -5.20 -13.65
CA TYR A 157 -0.36 -5.68 -14.10
C TYR A 157 -1.44 -4.64 -13.79
N PHE A 158 -2.16 -4.19 -14.81
CA PHE A 158 -3.20 -3.16 -14.65
C PHE A 158 -4.58 -3.79 -14.57
N PHE A 159 -5.32 -3.44 -13.52
CA PHE A 159 -6.66 -3.92 -13.26
C PHE A 159 -7.65 -2.76 -13.23
N MET A 160 -8.79 -2.96 -13.89
CA MET A 160 -9.94 -2.08 -13.76
C MET A 160 -10.82 -2.59 -12.62
N ASN A 161 -11.23 -1.67 -11.76
CA ASN A 161 -12.17 -1.94 -10.69
C ASN A 161 -13.57 -1.49 -11.13
N GLN A 162 -14.44 -2.45 -11.43
CA GLN A 162 -15.82 -2.15 -11.80
C GLN A 162 -16.75 -2.45 -10.62
N PRO A 163 -17.55 -1.49 -10.15
CA PRO A 163 -18.47 -1.70 -9.02
C PRO A 163 -19.48 -2.83 -9.23
N SER A 164 -19.74 -3.20 -10.49
CA SER A 164 -20.68 -4.26 -10.87
C SER A 164 -20.03 -5.64 -11.07
N ALA A 165 -18.70 -5.74 -11.07
CA ALA A 165 -17.99 -7.00 -11.27
C ALA A 165 -17.67 -7.66 -9.92
N ALA A 166 -17.82 -8.99 -9.85
CA ALA A 166 -17.45 -9.75 -8.66
C ALA A 166 -15.94 -9.81 -8.43
N GLU A 167 -15.16 -9.71 -9.51
CA GLU A 167 -13.70 -9.74 -9.50
C GLU A 167 -13.15 -8.65 -10.45
N PRO A 168 -11.99 -8.07 -10.14
CA PRO A 168 -11.36 -7.06 -10.98
C PRO A 168 -10.85 -7.67 -12.30
N THR A 169 -10.93 -6.90 -13.39
CA THR A 169 -10.54 -7.38 -14.73
C THR A 169 -9.14 -6.87 -15.07
N GLN A 170 -8.23 -7.79 -15.40
CA GLN A 170 -6.90 -7.44 -15.89
C GLN A 170 -6.98 -6.95 -17.35
N LEU A 171 -6.45 -5.77 -17.60
CA LEU A 171 -6.52 -5.14 -18.92
C LEU A 171 -5.27 -5.39 -19.75
N PHE A 172 -4.11 -5.00 -19.22
CA PHE A 172 -2.82 -5.06 -19.90
C PHE A 172 -1.69 -5.13 -18.87
N THR A 173 -0.48 -5.36 -19.37
CA THR A 173 0.73 -5.50 -18.57
C THR A 173 1.84 -4.63 -19.15
N TYR A 174 2.56 -3.94 -18.28
CA TYR A 174 3.82 -3.29 -18.63
C TYR A 174 5.00 -4.08 -18.10
N GLU A 175 6.15 -3.93 -18.73
CA GLU A 175 7.43 -4.42 -18.23
C GLU A 175 8.43 -3.29 -18.11
N ILE A 176 9.40 -3.48 -17.22
CA ILE A 176 10.53 -2.59 -17.08
C ILE A 176 11.82 -3.34 -17.39
N ALA A 177 12.58 -2.82 -18.33
CA ALA A 177 13.83 -3.40 -18.79
C ALA A 177 14.93 -2.36 -18.80
N ASN A 178 16.14 -2.77 -18.42
CA ASN A 178 17.34 -1.99 -18.66
C ASN A 178 17.82 -2.30 -20.08
N THR A 179 17.73 -1.32 -20.99
CA THR A 179 17.97 -1.54 -22.42
C THR A 179 19.44 -1.72 -22.76
N ASP A 180 20.32 -1.05 -22.00
CA ASP A 180 21.75 -0.91 -22.36
C ASP A 180 22.70 -1.37 -21.24
N GLY A 181 22.18 -1.92 -20.14
CA GLY A 181 22.95 -2.25 -18.94
C GLY A 181 23.49 -1.02 -18.18
N GLY A 182 22.99 0.18 -18.49
CA GLY A 182 23.44 1.46 -17.94
C GLY A 182 22.32 2.24 -17.25
N ASP A 183 22.37 3.57 -17.36
CA ASP A 183 21.43 4.52 -16.73
C ASP A 183 20.10 4.67 -17.50
N ASN A 184 19.88 3.87 -18.54
CA ASN A 184 18.69 3.91 -19.39
C ASN A 184 17.75 2.75 -19.05
N TRP A 185 16.50 3.09 -18.77
CA TRP A 185 15.46 2.11 -18.50
C TRP A 185 14.23 2.40 -19.34
N LEU A 186 13.57 1.34 -19.79
CA LEU A 186 12.36 1.41 -20.59
C LEU A 186 11.22 0.72 -19.85
N PHE A 187 10.17 1.47 -19.54
CA PHE A 187 8.90 0.95 -19.07
C PHE A 187 7.91 0.95 -20.22
N SER A 188 7.43 -0.21 -20.68
CA SER A 188 6.62 -0.30 -21.90
C SER A 188 5.56 -1.39 -21.85
N VAL A 189 4.54 -1.26 -22.70
CA VAL A 189 3.47 -2.25 -22.84
C VAL A 189 4.07 -3.59 -23.29
N ARG A 190 3.85 -4.63 -22.49
CA ARG A 190 4.28 -6.00 -22.77
C ARG A 190 3.21 -6.82 -23.47
N SER A 191 1.98 -6.78 -22.94
CA SER A 191 0.90 -7.65 -23.40
C SER A 191 -0.47 -7.10 -23.04
N TRP A 192 -1.48 -7.55 -23.79
CA TRP A 192 -2.88 -7.21 -23.60
C TRP A 192 -3.63 -8.47 -23.13
N GLN A 193 -4.24 -8.41 -21.95
CA GLN A 193 -5.07 -9.50 -21.43
C GLN A 193 -6.52 -9.36 -21.88
N THR A 194 -6.95 -8.12 -22.09
CA THR A 194 -8.25 -7.78 -22.65
C THR A 194 -8.06 -7.25 -24.08
N PRO A 195 -8.89 -7.67 -25.07
CA PRO A 195 -8.81 -7.12 -26.43
C PRO A 195 -8.89 -5.59 -26.41
N GLN A 196 -7.98 -4.92 -27.11
CA GLN A 196 -7.85 -3.45 -27.09
C GLN A 196 -9.17 -2.73 -27.42
N GLU A 197 -9.95 -3.28 -28.34
CA GLU A 197 -11.27 -2.79 -28.74
C GLU A 197 -12.36 -2.89 -27.67
N SER A 198 -12.11 -3.64 -26.59
CA SER A 198 -13.02 -3.82 -25.46
C SER A 198 -12.57 -3.09 -24.19
N ILE A 199 -11.38 -2.47 -24.21
CA ILE A 199 -10.87 -1.66 -23.11
C ILE A 199 -11.57 -0.30 -23.16
N PRO A 200 -12.24 0.16 -22.08
CA PRO A 200 -12.83 1.48 -22.06
C PRO A 200 -11.76 2.56 -22.25
N LEU A 201 -12.12 3.64 -22.94
CA LEU A 201 -11.22 4.76 -23.24
C LEU A 201 -10.48 5.33 -22.03
N ASP A 202 -11.14 5.35 -20.87
CA ASP A 202 -10.56 5.89 -19.65
C ASP A 202 -9.47 4.98 -19.06
N PHE A 203 -9.38 3.72 -19.50
CA PHE A 203 -8.35 2.78 -19.08
C PHE A 203 -7.40 2.39 -20.21
N TYR A 204 -7.61 2.89 -21.44
CA TYR A 204 -6.75 2.58 -22.56
C TYR A 204 -5.39 3.29 -22.40
N PRO A 205 -4.26 2.55 -22.37
CA PRO A 205 -2.95 3.16 -22.17
C PRO A 205 -2.41 3.71 -23.48
N THR A 206 -2.70 4.98 -23.77
CA THR A 206 -2.20 5.66 -24.96
C THR A 206 -0.67 5.73 -24.97
N LEU A 207 -0.05 5.95 -23.81
CA LEU A 207 1.40 6.00 -23.61
C LEU A 207 2.01 4.59 -23.63
N GLN A 208 2.57 4.17 -24.76
CA GLN A 208 3.11 2.82 -24.94
C GLN A 208 4.43 2.58 -24.21
N SER A 209 5.24 3.62 -24.06
CA SER A 209 6.54 3.49 -23.42
C SER A 209 7.00 4.77 -22.75
N VAL A 210 7.69 4.63 -21.62
CA VAL A 210 8.41 5.68 -20.91
C VAL A 210 9.87 5.28 -20.81
N HIS A 211 10.75 6.14 -21.30
CA HIS A 211 12.19 6.00 -21.20
C HIS A 211 12.70 6.87 -20.05
N TYR A 212 13.46 6.29 -19.13
CA TYR A 212 14.10 6.96 -18.01
C TYR A 212 15.59 7.05 -18.28
N ASN A 213 16.15 8.24 -18.17
CA ASN A 213 17.58 8.47 -18.23
C ASN A 213 18.06 8.99 -16.86
N PHE A 214 18.70 8.14 -16.07
CA PHE A 214 19.17 8.49 -14.73
C PHE A 214 20.41 9.40 -14.74
N ALA A 215 21.19 9.43 -15.82
CA ALA A 215 22.36 10.29 -15.94
C ALA A 215 21.98 11.77 -16.07
N THR A 216 20.86 12.04 -16.74
CA THR A 216 20.33 13.41 -16.96
C THR A 216 19.06 13.70 -16.19
N GLN A 217 18.50 12.71 -15.49
CA GLN A 217 17.25 12.81 -14.74
C GLN A 217 16.05 13.23 -15.59
N THR A 218 16.03 12.78 -16.85
CA THR A 218 14.95 13.05 -17.81
C THR A 218 14.09 11.83 -18.07
N ILE A 219 12.84 12.10 -18.44
CA ILE A 219 11.90 11.10 -18.92
C ILE A 219 11.32 11.53 -20.25
N ASP A 220 11.15 10.57 -21.15
CA ASP A 220 10.52 10.78 -22.46
C ASP A 220 9.55 9.65 -22.74
N GLY A 221 8.46 9.94 -23.42
CA GLY A 221 7.38 8.98 -23.62
C GLY A 221 6.79 9.02 -25.02
N ASN A 222 6.46 7.82 -25.51
CA ASN A 222 5.85 7.62 -26.82
C ASN A 222 4.42 7.14 -26.66
N CYS A 223 3.48 7.78 -27.37
CA CYS A 223 2.08 7.41 -27.39
C CYS A 223 1.72 6.75 -28.71
N THR A 224 0.78 5.81 -28.65
CA THR A 224 0.02 5.37 -29.81
C THR A 224 -1.27 6.14 -29.89
N LEU A 225 -1.52 6.70 -31.06
CA LEU A 225 -2.76 7.40 -31.36
C LEU A 225 -3.65 6.49 -32.23
N PRO A 226 -4.93 6.28 -31.85
CA PRO A 226 -5.92 5.71 -32.74
C PRO A 226 -6.06 6.60 -33.98
N THR A 227 -5.98 6.03 -35.17
CA THR A 227 -6.34 6.78 -36.40
C THR A 227 -7.84 6.97 -36.56
N VAL A 228 -8.66 6.15 -35.88
CA VAL A 228 -10.12 6.24 -35.85
C VAL A 228 -10.62 5.79 -34.47
N ALA A 229 -11.44 6.61 -33.80
CA ALA A 229 -12.23 6.20 -32.63
C ALA A 229 -13.64 5.85 -33.09
N ASN A 230 -14.15 4.66 -32.76
CA ASN A 230 -15.52 4.29 -33.12
C ASN A 230 -16.54 5.11 -32.31
N ALA A 231 -17.76 5.25 -32.82
CA ALA A 231 -18.85 6.00 -32.19
C ALA A 231 -19.27 5.47 -30.79
N THR A 232 -18.83 4.27 -30.43
CA THR A 232 -19.00 3.66 -29.09
C THR A 232 -17.86 3.99 -28.13
N GLY A 233 -16.88 4.79 -28.55
CA GLY A 233 -15.68 5.08 -27.76
C GLY A 233 -14.75 3.88 -27.64
N ASN A 234 -14.53 3.11 -28.71
CA ASN A 234 -13.54 2.03 -28.70
C ASN A 234 -12.47 2.30 -29.76
N VAL A 235 -11.22 1.92 -29.49
CA VAL A 235 -10.08 2.08 -30.40
C VAL A 235 -10.11 0.98 -31.46
N VAL A 236 -10.18 1.35 -32.75
CA VAL A 236 -10.14 0.41 -33.89
C VAL A 236 -9.25 0.98 -34.99
N GLY A 237 -8.14 0.31 -35.33
CA GLY A 237 -7.35 0.62 -36.54
C GLY A 237 -5.83 0.64 -36.37
N ASN A 238 -5.13 1.08 -37.42
CA ASN A 238 -3.67 1.26 -37.42
C ASN A 238 -3.28 2.40 -36.45
N THR A 239 -2.41 2.11 -35.49
CA THR A 239 -1.90 3.11 -34.55
C THR A 239 -0.58 3.70 -35.04
N THR A 240 -0.41 5.02 -34.94
CA THR A 240 0.90 5.66 -35.15
C THR A 240 1.54 6.00 -33.81
N THR A 241 2.83 5.68 -33.68
CA THR A 241 3.62 6.01 -32.50
C THR A 241 4.25 7.38 -32.66
N VAL A 242 4.00 8.29 -31.71
CA VAL A 242 4.55 9.65 -31.70
C VAL A 242 5.09 10.01 -30.31
N PRO A 243 6.15 10.82 -30.22
CA PRO A 243 6.56 11.42 -28.95
C PRO A 243 5.41 12.28 -28.40
N CYS A 244 5.04 12.06 -27.14
CA CYS A 244 3.88 12.72 -26.54
C CYS A 244 4.12 13.19 -25.11
N MET A 245 5.22 12.80 -24.49
CA MET A 245 5.54 13.12 -23.11
C MET A 245 7.04 13.40 -23.00
N SER A 246 7.39 14.42 -22.24
CA SER A 246 8.77 14.73 -21.86
C SER A 246 8.76 15.33 -20.46
N GLY A 247 9.85 15.17 -19.70
CA GLY A 247 9.91 15.71 -18.36
C GLY A 247 11.23 15.46 -17.65
N THR A 248 11.24 15.80 -16.37
CA THR A 248 12.33 15.51 -15.45
C THR A 248 11.81 14.83 -14.19
N PHE A 249 12.68 14.09 -13.52
CA PHE A 249 12.34 13.42 -12.26
C PHE A 249 13.52 13.45 -11.30
N ASP A 250 13.25 13.58 -10.00
CA ASP A 250 14.26 13.41 -8.95
C ASP A 250 13.93 12.15 -8.14
N PRO A 251 14.73 11.07 -8.26
CA PRO A 251 14.53 9.84 -7.50
C PRO A 251 15.13 9.89 -6.08
N GLY A 252 15.50 11.08 -5.59
CA GLY A 252 16.09 11.32 -4.27
C GLY A 252 15.14 11.05 -3.10
N SER A 253 15.42 11.65 -1.92
CA SER A 253 14.61 11.41 -0.71
C SER A 253 13.18 11.95 -0.81
N HIS A 254 13.01 13.01 -1.61
CA HIS A 254 11.74 13.59 -2.01
C HIS A 254 11.51 13.27 -3.49
N LEU A 255 10.57 12.37 -3.77
CA LEU A 255 10.20 12.05 -5.13
C LEU A 255 9.51 13.25 -5.78
N PHE A 256 10.00 13.63 -6.95
CA PHE A 256 9.41 14.70 -7.73
C PHE A 256 9.40 14.35 -9.21
N PHE A 257 8.32 14.71 -9.90
CA PHE A 257 8.22 14.67 -11.35
C PHE A 257 7.71 16.00 -11.88
N ASN A 258 8.30 16.42 -12.99
CA ASN A 258 7.78 17.49 -13.83
C ASN A 258 7.50 16.90 -15.21
N ILE A 259 6.23 16.62 -15.48
CA ILE A 259 5.79 15.90 -16.68
C ILE A 259 5.06 16.89 -17.57
N THR A 260 5.50 17.05 -18.80
CA THR A 260 4.73 17.73 -19.84
C THR A 260 4.23 16.71 -20.84
N SER A 261 2.91 16.64 -21.03
CA SER A 261 2.28 15.67 -21.90
C SER A 261 1.33 16.35 -22.90
N ALA A 262 1.30 15.82 -24.12
CA ALA A 262 0.44 16.25 -25.22
C ALA A 262 -0.53 15.12 -25.60
N VAL A 263 -1.03 14.39 -24.60
CA VAL A 263 -1.89 13.22 -24.81
C VAL A 263 -3.32 13.70 -25.09
N PRO A 264 -3.91 13.39 -26.27
CA PRO A 264 -5.29 13.75 -26.55
C PRO A 264 -6.23 13.09 -25.54
N LEU A 265 -7.02 13.93 -24.86
CA LEU A 265 -8.12 13.49 -24.00
C LEU A 265 -9.19 12.83 -24.87
N ASN A 266 -9.70 11.69 -24.41
CA ASN A 266 -10.48 10.73 -25.21
C ASN A 266 -11.86 11.22 -25.70
N SER A 267 -12.18 12.51 -25.55
CA SER A 267 -13.41 13.15 -26.03
C SER A 267 -13.21 14.07 -27.25
N THR A 268 -11.97 14.41 -27.64
CA THR A 268 -11.71 15.33 -28.78
C THR A 268 -11.20 14.63 -30.05
N LEU A 269 -10.97 13.32 -30.01
CA LEU A 269 -10.31 12.57 -31.10
C LEU A 269 -11.10 12.51 -32.42
N ALA A 270 -12.42 12.70 -32.42
CA ALA A 270 -13.21 12.56 -33.66
C ALA A 270 -13.25 13.82 -34.54
N ALA A 271 -12.97 15.02 -34.00
CA ALA A 271 -13.26 16.27 -34.74
C ALA A 271 -12.05 17.16 -35.02
N SER A 272 -10.93 17.00 -34.30
CA SER A 272 -9.89 18.05 -34.32
C SER A 272 -8.45 17.55 -34.21
N TYR A 273 -8.09 16.32 -34.59
CA TYR A 273 -6.67 16.04 -34.87
C TYR A 273 -6.39 16.41 -36.34
N PRO A 274 -5.41 17.30 -36.64
CA PRO A 274 -4.22 17.64 -35.86
C PRO A 274 -4.25 19.06 -35.24
N ALA A 275 -5.39 19.55 -34.74
CA ALA A 275 -5.39 20.73 -33.88
C ALA A 275 -4.63 20.37 -32.59
N ALA A 276 -3.57 21.13 -32.33
CA ALA A 276 -2.65 20.93 -31.22
C ALA A 276 -3.42 20.80 -29.90
N VAL A 277 -3.46 19.59 -29.33
CA VAL A 277 -3.86 19.41 -27.93
C VAL A 277 -2.86 20.21 -27.11
N PRO A 278 -3.30 21.21 -26.32
CA PRO A 278 -2.37 22.03 -25.56
C PRO A 278 -1.59 21.13 -24.61
N ASN A 279 -0.26 21.30 -24.60
CA ASN A 279 0.60 20.61 -23.66
C ASN A 279 0.12 20.90 -22.24
N ALA A 280 -0.12 19.85 -21.46
CA ALA A 280 -0.42 19.93 -20.05
C ALA A 280 0.85 19.60 -19.26
N THR A 281 1.23 20.48 -18.35
CA THR A 281 2.29 20.20 -17.39
C THR A 281 1.66 19.76 -16.07
N ALA A 282 2.18 18.69 -15.49
CA ALA A 282 1.83 18.19 -14.18
C ALA A 282 3.10 18.14 -13.33
N HIS A 283 3.02 18.75 -12.15
CA HIS A 283 4.03 18.66 -11.11
C HIS A 283 3.56 17.63 -10.11
N LEU A 284 4.28 16.53 -9.94
CA LEU A 284 3.91 15.47 -9.02
C LEU A 284 4.96 15.36 -7.93
N THR A 285 4.51 15.24 -6.69
CA THR A 285 5.41 15.08 -5.56
C THR A 285 4.80 14.22 -4.47
N ILE A 286 5.63 13.82 -3.52
CA ILE A 286 5.21 13.10 -2.33
C ILE A 286 5.20 14.06 -1.12
N PRO A 287 4.24 13.92 -0.20
CA PRO A 287 4.16 14.74 1.00
C PRO A 287 5.27 14.44 2.00
N ASP A 288 5.83 13.24 1.95
CA ASP A 288 6.74 12.71 2.95
C ASP A 288 8.15 12.45 2.41
N ASN A 289 9.07 12.17 3.34
CA ASN A 289 10.45 11.85 3.03
C ASN A 289 10.66 10.34 3.13
N GLY A 290 11.51 9.82 2.23
CA GLY A 290 12.02 8.45 2.36
C GLY A 290 11.09 7.40 1.79
N TRP A 291 10.37 7.72 0.71
CA TRP A 291 9.65 6.76 -0.13
C TRP A 291 10.55 5.62 -0.65
N THR A 292 11.86 5.86 -0.70
CA THR A 292 12.86 4.90 -1.16
C THR A 292 13.14 3.79 -0.17
N PHE A 293 13.54 2.65 -0.74
CA PHE A 293 13.96 1.44 -0.04
C PHE A 293 15.12 1.72 0.94
N THR A 294 14.83 1.62 2.23
CA THR A 294 15.81 1.52 3.34
C THR A 294 15.43 0.38 4.28
N GLY A 295 15.04 -0.77 3.69
CA GLY A 295 14.62 -1.99 4.38
C GLY A 295 13.14 -2.37 4.26
N TYR A 296 12.32 -1.54 3.61
CA TYR A 296 10.87 -1.76 3.41
C TYR A 296 10.47 -1.52 1.96
N ALA A 297 9.31 -2.06 1.55
CA ALA A 297 8.73 -1.81 0.24
C ALA A 297 8.54 -0.29 0.00
N PRO A 298 8.60 0.18 -1.26
CA PRO A 298 8.42 1.60 -1.56
C PRO A 298 7.02 2.05 -1.12
N ALA A 299 6.99 3.14 -0.36
CA ALA A 299 5.78 3.72 0.19
C ALA A 299 5.62 5.14 -0.36
N VAL A 300 4.63 5.33 -1.23
CA VAL A 300 4.40 6.54 -2.03
C VAL A 300 2.92 6.91 -1.96
N GLU A 301 2.66 8.17 -1.63
CA GLU A 301 1.37 8.85 -1.84
C GLU A 301 1.66 10.03 -2.76
N LEU A 302 1.38 9.86 -4.06
CA LEU A 302 1.79 10.82 -5.07
C LEU A 302 0.65 11.77 -5.37
N GLU A 303 0.90 13.07 -5.20
CA GLU A 303 -0.09 14.13 -5.33
C GLU A 303 0.36 15.17 -6.35
N GLU A 304 -0.60 15.81 -7.03
CA GLU A 304 -0.32 16.94 -7.91
C GLU A 304 0.00 18.18 -7.07
N GLN A 305 1.14 18.82 -7.33
CA GLN A 305 1.54 20.06 -6.69
C GLN A 305 0.90 21.25 -7.44
N GLN A 306 0.16 22.06 -6.69
CA GLN A 306 -0.44 23.28 -7.22
C GLN A 306 0.62 24.39 -7.40
N PRO A 307 0.34 25.42 -8.22
CA PRO A 307 1.27 26.53 -8.44
C PRO A 307 1.63 27.33 -7.18
N ASP A 308 0.80 27.27 -6.14
CA ASP A 308 1.05 27.90 -4.83
C ASP A 308 1.94 27.05 -3.92
N GLY A 309 2.38 25.87 -4.39
CA GLY A 309 3.19 24.91 -3.66
C GLY A 309 2.38 24.00 -2.73
N SER A 310 1.05 24.16 -2.66
CA SER A 310 0.18 23.26 -1.90
C SER A 310 0.01 21.92 -2.61
N LEU A 311 -0.27 20.89 -1.82
CA LEU A 311 -0.58 19.56 -2.33
C LEU A 311 -2.05 19.51 -2.75
N GLY A 312 -2.28 19.00 -3.96
CA GLY A 312 -3.57 18.91 -4.62
C GLY A 312 -4.10 17.48 -4.61
N HIS A 313 -4.44 16.99 -5.80
CA HIS A 313 -5.16 15.73 -5.96
C HIS A 313 -4.23 14.51 -5.90
N LEU A 314 -4.70 13.44 -5.26
CA LEU A 314 -4.03 12.16 -5.23
C LEU A 314 -4.06 11.53 -6.62
N VAL A 315 -2.90 11.15 -7.14
CA VAL A 315 -2.76 10.47 -8.45
C VAL A 315 -2.67 8.96 -8.23
N LEU A 316 -1.78 8.53 -7.34
CA LEU A 316 -1.61 7.13 -6.98
C LEU A 316 -1.09 6.96 -5.56
N LYS A 317 -1.32 5.78 -5.01
CA LYS A 317 -0.87 5.43 -3.66
C LYS A 317 -0.46 3.96 -3.58
N THR A 318 0.74 3.68 -3.09
CA THR A 318 1.16 2.31 -2.76
C THR A 318 0.45 1.82 -1.50
N THR A 319 0.16 0.53 -1.42
CA THR A 319 -0.49 -0.08 -0.26
C THR A 319 0.44 -1.08 0.42
N VAL A 320 -0.02 -2.31 0.64
CA VAL A 320 0.76 -3.40 1.23
C VAL A 320 1.35 -4.28 0.16
N THR A 321 2.47 -4.93 0.49
CA THR A 321 2.91 -6.10 -0.25
C THR A 321 1.97 -7.27 0.03
N LYS A 322 1.95 -8.24 -0.88
CA LYS A 322 1.16 -9.45 -0.70
C LYS A 322 1.60 -10.18 0.58
N PRO A 323 0.66 -10.68 1.40
CA PRO A 323 1.02 -11.44 2.58
C PRO A 323 1.88 -12.66 2.21
N HIS A 324 3.01 -12.82 2.90
CA HIS A 324 4.00 -13.89 2.65
C HIS A 324 4.72 -13.82 1.29
N ASP A 325 4.56 -12.74 0.54
CA ASP A 325 5.19 -12.58 -0.77
C ASP A 325 5.66 -11.12 -0.97
N SER A 326 6.97 -10.92 -0.95
CA SER A 326 7.60 -9.60 -1.00
C SER A 326 7.84 -9.09 -2.41
N THR A 327 7.58 -9.90 -3.44
CA THR A 327 7.71 -9.54 -4.85
C THR A 327 6.57 -8.66 -5.32
N GLU A 328 5.36 -8.92 -4.82
CA GLU A 328 4.14 -8.26 -5.26
C GLU A 328 3.77 -7.07 -4.35
N LEU A 329 3.62 -5.88 -4.95
CA LEU A 329 3.14 -4.66 -4.30
C LEU A 329 1.90 -4.12 -5.01
N ARG A 330 0.84 -3.81 -4.25
CA ARG A 330 -0.39 -3.26 -4.80
C ARG A 330 -0.40 -1.74 -4.73
N VAL A 331 -0.78 -1.09 -5.82
CA VAL A 331 -0.85 0.37 -5.97
C VAL A 331 -2.28 0.75 -6.38
N CYS A 332 -2.92 1.61 -5.60
CA CYS A 332 -4.22 2.18 -5.95
C CYS A 332 -4.03 3.37 -6.89
N VAL A 333 -4.85 3.47 -7.93
CA VAL A 333 -4.75 4.53 -8.94
C VAL A 333 -6.05 5.33 -8.93
N ALA A 334 -5.94 6.61 -8.55
CA ALA A 334 -7.05 7.56 -8.62
C ALA A 334 -7.12 8.21 -10.01
N GLY A 335 -5.96 8.43 -10.63
CA GLY A 335 -5.84 9.27 -11.82
C GLY A 335 -5.92 10.77 -11.47
N PRO A 336 -5.66 11.67 -12.43
CA PRO A 336 -5.73 13.10 -12.18
C PRO A 336 -7.19 13.56 -12.01
N GLU A 337 -7.58 13.93 -10.78
CA GLU A 337 -8.93 14.40 -10.46
C GLU A 337 -9.18 15.80 -11.06
N GLY A 338 -10.41 16.08 -11.53
CA GLY A 338 -10.79 17.38 -12.09
C GLY A 338 -10.32 17.66 -13.54
N ARG A 339 -9.47 16.80 -14.12
CA ARG A 339 -9.19 16.80 -15.56
C ARG A 339 -10.08 15.75 -16.25
N GLN A 340 -10.77 16.13 -17.32
CA GLN A 340 -11.55 15.20 -18.15
C GLN A 340 -10.60 14.21 -18.85
N GLY A 341 -10.15 13.16 -18.17
CA GLY A 341 -9.13 12.27 -18.72
C GLY A 341 -9.11 10.87 -18.10
N ALA A 342 -8.40 9.98 -18.80
CA ALA A 342 -8.24 8.57 -18.49
C ALA A 342 -7.56 8.33 -17.12
N THR A 343 -7.96 7.27 -16.42
CA THR A 343 -7.32 6.79 -15.18
C THR A 343 -5.86 6.36 -15.40
N VAL A 344 -5.47 5.97 -16.62
CA VAL A 344 -4.11 5.51 -16.95
C VAL A 344 -3.43 6.53 -17.88
N GLN A 345 -2.94 7.61 -17.29
CA GLN A 345 -2.28 8.73 -18.00
C GLN A 345 -0.76 8.76 -17.72
N PRO A 346 0.01 9.61 -18.44
CA PRO A 346 1.44 9.79 -18.19
C PRO A 346 1.81 10.07 -16.74
N GLU A 347 0.96 10.81 -16.03
CA GLU A 347 1.09 11.15 -14.61
C GLU A 347 1.03 9.92 -13.70
N VAL A 348 0.41 8.82 -14.16
CA VAL A 348 0.37 7.54 -13.46
C VAL A 348 1.49 6.63 -13.93
N LEU A 349 1.67 6.50 -15.25
CA LEU A 349 2.60 5.53 -15.84
C LEU A 349 4.07 5.87 -15.60
N ALA A 350 4.45 7.15 -15.62
CA ALA A 350 5.84 7.53 -15.43
C ALA A 350 6.33 7.35 -13.97
N PRO A 351 5.54 7.67 -12.94
CA PRO A 351 5.96 7.32 -11.58
C PRO A 351 5.93 5.80 -11.33
N LEU A 352 4.96 5.06 -11.90
CA LEU A 352 4.85 3.61 -11.71
C LEU A 352 6.10 2.85 -12.14
N GLY A 353 6.75 3.23 -13.26
CA GLY A 353 7.99 2.59 -13.69
C GLY A 353 9.09 2.72 -12.63
N LEU A 354 9.30 3.91 -12.08
CA LEU A 354 10.28 4.13 -11.03
C LEU A 354 9.94 3.38 -9.74
N ILE A 355 8.66 3.35 -9.34
CA ILE A 355 8.20 2.58 -8.17
C ILE A 355 8.45 1.08 -8.38
N LEU A 356 8.22 0.55 -9.58
CA LEU A 356 8.52 -0.85 -9.92
C LEU A 356 10.02 -1.16 -9.84
N MET A 357 10.89 -0.23 -10.27
CA MET A 357 12.35 -0.41 -10.07
C MET A 357 12.70 -0.51 -8.59
N ARG A 358 12.13 0.35 -7.73
CA ARG A 358 12.37 0.29 -6.28
C ARG A 358 11.75 -0.93 -5.60
N GLN A 359 10.61 -1.39 -6.09
CA GLN A 359 10.01 -2.65 -5.66
C GLN A 359 10.89 -3.84 -6.06
N ALA A 360 11.56 -3.79 -7.21
CA ALA A 360 12.54 -4.79 -7.60
C ALA A 360 13.78 -4.81 -6.70
N ASP A 361 14.32 -3.65 -6.33
CA ASP A 361 15.40 -3.56 -5.34
C ASP A 361 14.98 -4.21 -4.00
N TYR A 362 13.76 -3.92 -3.53
CA TYR A 362 13.19 -4.49 -2.30
C TYR A 362 13.01 -6.01 -2.38
N ALA A 363 12.38 -6.51 -3.45
CA ALA A 363 12.11 -7.92 -3.66
C ALA A 363 13.40 -8.74 -3.71
N LEU A 364 14.42 -8.25 -4.43
CA LEU A 364 15.73 -8.89 -4.50
C LEU A 364 16.39 -8.98 -3.12
N PHE A 365 16.38 -7.89 -2.36
CA PHE A 365 16.96 -7.89 -1.01
C PHE A 365 16.25 -8.86 -0.07
N ASN A 366 14.91 -8.87 -0.06
CA ASN A 366 14.12 -9.67 0.88
C ASN A 366 14.07 -11.17 0.53
N THR A 367 14.35 -11.52 -0.73
CA THR A 367 14.37 -12.93 -1.19
C THR A 367 15.78 -13.51 -1.28
N GLN A 368 16.81 -12.70 -1.04
CA GLN A 368 18.19 -13.16 -0.96
C GLN A 368 18.37 -14.06 0.28
N PRO A 369 18.98 -15.26 0.14
CA PRO A 369 19.27 -16.10 1.29
C PRO A 369 20.21 -15.37 2.25
N SER A 370 19.92 -15.43 3.56
CA SER A 370 20.79 -14.88 4.59
C SER A 370 22.16 -15.53 4.49
N SER A 371 23.22 -14.72 4.41
CA SER A 371 24.60 -15.19 4.33
C SER A 371 25.18 -15.70 5.66
N ASP A 372 24.33 -16.24 6.53
CA ASP A 372 24.66 -16.67 7.90
C ASP A 372 24.85 -18.19 8.01
#